data_AF-A0A7S3KAD3-F1
#
_entry.id   AF-A0A7S3KAD3-F1
#
_cell.length_a   1.000
_cell.length_b   1.000
_cell.length_c   1.000
_cell.angle_alpha   90.00
_cell.angle_beta   90.00
_cell.angle_gamma   90.00
#
_symmetry.space_group_name_H-M   'P 1'
#
loop_
_entity.id
_entity.type
_entity.pdbx_description
1 polymer ?
#
loop_
_entity_poly.entity_id
_entity_poly.type
_entity_poly.pdbx_seq_one_letter_code
_entity_poly.pdbx_strand_id
1 'polypeptide(L)'
;MGINMPARTVVFTSIEKFDGEKYRWLGGGEYIQMSGRAGRRGLDTKGVCILMANKKMEHDVAKNILQGKADPLYSSFHLKYNMLLNLMKLQDYKPEFLIKRSFRQLQNDKGLPQLKERISILEEEIKSIKLERHEQVQEFFKLEKQIESYKEISKEIYHKEENIISFLVPGRLIHIKDTANKIDWGWGVVINFTRRKINVKSILKADGTGLMKKQGVVDIDEDKPVLIIDVMLYIQKKLEGNEIRPGDRKKDNGMLGIVPVMVPC
;
A
#
# COMPACT_ATOMS: atom_id res chain seq x y z
N MET A 1 13.17 -28.32 -1.10
CA MET A 1 12.33 -28.91 -0.02
C MET A 1 13.18 -29.95 0.69
N GLY A 2 13.69 -29.60 1.88
CA GLY A 2 14.80 -30.31 2.52
C GLY A 2 14.40 -31.46 3.44
N ILE A 3 15.43 -32.26 3.77
CA ILE A 3 15.51 -33.30 4.81
C ILE A 3 14.71 -32.95 6.07
N ASN A 4 14.17 -33.97 6.75
CA ASN A 4 13.38 -33.82 7.95
C ASN A 4 14.24 -33.46 9.18
N MET A 5 14.67 -32.20 9.26
CA MET A 5 15.48 -31.66 10.35
C MET A 5 14.64 -30.68 11.20
N PRO A 6 14.02 -31.13 12.30
CA PRO A 6 13.28 -30.28 13.21
C PRO A 6 14.19 -29.53 14.20
N ALA A 7 13.77 -28.34 14.63
CA ALA A 7 14.44 -27.50 15.61
C ALA A 7 13.49 -27.18 16.79
N ARG A 8 14.00 -26.77 17.95
CA ARG A 8 13.15 -26.38 19.09
C ARG A 8 12.42 -25.05 18.83
N THR A 9 13.10 -24.10 18.18
CA THR A 9 12.61 -22.75 17.94
C THR A 9 12.92 -22.34 16.49
N VAL A 10 11.96 -21.66 15.85
CA VAL A 10 12.12 -21.06 14.53
C VAL A 10 11.96 -19.54 14.69
N VAL A 11 12.84 -18.78 14.05
CA VAL A 11 12.82 -17.31 14.07
C VAL A 11 12.72 -16.80 12.65
N PHE A 12 11.68 -16.02 12.36
CA PHE A 12 11.51 -15.29 11.12
C PHE A 12 12.12 -13.91 11.27
N THR A 13 13.19 -13.64 10.53
CA THR A 13 13.86 -12.33 10.50
C THR A 13 13.15 -11.30 9.64
N SER A 14 12.37 -11.77 8.66
CA SER A 14 11.57 -10.96 7.76
C SER A 14 10.27 -11.68 7.40
N ILE A 15 9.21 -10.90 7.21
CA ILE A 15 7.87 -11.36 6.81
C ILE A 15 7.67 -11.17 5.29
N GLU A 16 8.64 -10.56 4.62
CA GLU A 16 8.62 -10.37 3.17
C GLU A 16 9.56 -11.37 2.48
N LYS A 17 9.08 -11.89 1.35
CA LYS A 17 9.82 -12.78 0.46
C LYS A 17 9.93 -12.16 -0.92
N PHE A 18 11.10 -12.29 -1.54
CA PHE A 18 11.33 -11.88 -2.93
C PHE A 18 11.04 -13.05 -3.88
N ASP A 19 10.12 -12.86 -4.82
CA ASP A 19 9.77 -13.88 -5.82
C ASP A 19 10.59 -13.78 -7.13
N GLY A 20 11.58 -12.89 -7.20
CA GLY A 20 12.37 -12.61 -8.41
C GLY A 20 11.97 -11.31 -9.11
N GLU A 21 10.71 -10.90 -9.01
CA GLU A 21 10.22 -9.62 -9.56
C GLU A 21 9.88 -8.60 -8.47
N LYS A 22 9.21 -9.05 -7.40
CA LYS A 22 8.70 -8.18 -6.36
C LYS A 22 8.85 -8.82 -4.98
N TYR A 23 9.04 -7.98 -3.97
CA TYR A 23 8.84 -8.36 -2.58
C TYR A 23 7.34 -8.46 -2.30
N ARG A 24 6.91 -9.61 -1.80
CA ARG A 24 5.55 -9.88 -1.32
C ARG A 24 5.57 -10.37 0.12
N TRP A 25 4.41 -10.29 0.76
CA TRP A 25 4.22 -10.90 2.06
C TRP A 25 4.29 -12.43 1.97
N LEU A 26 4.77 -13.03 3.05
CA LEU A 26 4.81 -14.47 3.20
C LEU A 26 3.40 -15.06 3.11
N GLY A 27 3.22 -16.14 2.35
CA GLY A 27 1.94 -16.84 2.30
C GLY A 27 1.68 -17.64 3.57
N GLY A 28 0.40 -17.88 3.90
CA GLY A 28 0.02 -18.71 5.05
C GLY A 28 0.58 -20.13 4.93
N GLY A 29 0.62 -20.68 3.71
CA GLY A 29 1.21 -22.01 3.46
C GLY A 29 2.71 -22.06 3.71
N GLU A 30 3.43 -20.99 3.33
CA GLU A 30 4.88 -20.89 3.55
C GLU A 30 5.21 -20.71 5.04
N TYR A 31 4.40 -19.92 5.75
CA TYR A 31 4.49 -19.79 7.21
C TYR A 31 4.29 -21.13 7.90
N ILE A 32 3.24 -21.89 7.57
CA ILE A 32 2.98 -23.22 8.14
C ILE A 32 4.14 -24.18 7.84
N GLN A 33 4.68 -24.14 6.64
CA GLN A 33 5.79 -25.01 6.25
C GLN A 33 7.08 -24.73 7.04
N MET A 34 7.41 -23.45 7.25
CA MET A 34 8.61 -23.06 8.01
C MET A 34 8.42 -23.21 9.51
N SER A 35 7.31 -22.72 10.05
CA SER A 35 6.98 -22.82 11.48
C SER A 35 6.78 -24.27 11.93
N GLY A 36 6.32 -25.15 11.03
CA GLY A 36 6.18 -26.59 11.28
C GLY A 36 7.50 -27.33 11.53
N ARG A 37 8.66 -26.68 11.38
CA ARG A 37 9.96 -27.21 11.82
C ARG A 37 10.22 -26.97 13.32
N ALA A 38 9.42 -26.14 13.99
CA ALA A 38 9.55 -25.87 15.42
C ALA A 38 8.90 -26.99 16.27
N GLY A 39 9.61 -27.44 17.29
CA GLY A 39 9.20 -28.50 18.21
C GLY A 39 9.62 -29.89 17.74
N ARG A 40 10.50 -30.55 18.50
CA ARG A 40 10.91 -31.93 18.24
C ARG A 40 9.99 -32.90 18.99
N ARG A 41 9.42 -33.86 18.26
CA ARG A 41 8.56 -34.91 18.82
C ARG A 41 9.29 -35.66 19.94
N GLY A 42 8.67 -35.74 21.12
CA GLY A 42 9.20 -36.47 22.28
C GLY A 42 10.29 -35.76 23.10
N LEU A 43 10.81 -34.61 22.63
CA LEU A 43 11.85 -33.86 23.34
C LEU A 43 11.36 -32.49 23.84
N ASP A 44 10.54 -31.80 23.04
CA ASP A 44 10.06 -30.46 23.36
C ASP A 44 8.55 -30.50 23.65
N THR A 45 8.10 -29.85 24.74
CA THR A 45 6.67 -29.77 25.11
C THR A 45 5.87 -28.85 24.19
N LYS A 46 6.52 -27.84 23.61
CA LYS A 46 5.95 -26.90 22.63
C LYS A 46 7.03 -26.41 21.67
N GLY A 47 6.66 -26.18 20.41
CA GLY A 47 7.46 -25.44 19.45
C GLY A 47 7.29 -23.94 19.63
N VAL A 48 8.37 -23.17 19.54
CA VAL A 48 8.33 -21.71 19.63
C VAL A 48 8.63 -21.11 18.26
N CYS A 49 7.75 -20.23 17.76
CA CYS A 49 8.00 -19.43 16.58
C CYS A 49 8.03 -17.95 16.96
N ILE A 50 9.07 -17.24 16.55
CA ILE A 50 9.23 -15.79 16.77
C ILE A 50 9.22 -15.11 15.41
N LEU A 51 8.36 -14.10 15.25
CA LEU A 51 8.22 -13.35 14.01
C LEU A 51 8.68 -11.91 14.24
N MET A 52 9.74 -11.48 13.54
CA MET A 52 10.23 -10.10 13.59
C MET A 52 9.51 -9.25 12.54
N ALA A 53 8.67 -8.33 13.00
CA ALA A 53 7.94 -7.41 12.13
C ALA A 53 8.71 -6.09 11.98
N ASN A 54 9.50 -5.98 10.91
CA ASN A 54 10.30 -4.79 10.64
C ASN A 54 9.52 -3.67 9.91
N LYS A 55 8.29 -3.92 9.49
CA LYS A 55 7.46 -2.95 8.75
C LYS A 55 6.06 -2.86 9.31
N LYS A 56 5.46 -1.67 9.14
CA LYS A 56 4.03 -1.47 9.37
C LYS A 56 3.24 -2.40 8.43
N MET A 57 2.45 -3.27 9.03
CA MET A 57 1.65 -4.26 8.35
C MET A 57 0.19 -4.01 8.70
N GLU A 58 -0.69 -4.09 7.70
CA GLU A 58 -2.12 -4.02 7.94
C GLU A 58 -2.59 -5.27 8.68
N HIS A 59 -3.54 -5.09 9.60
CA HIS A 59 -4.02 -6.14 10.49
C HIS A 59 -4.50 -7.39 9.72
N ASP A 60 -5.18 -7.19 8.58
CA ASP A 60 -5.72 -8.29 7.79
C ASP A 60 -4.64 -9.15 7.16
N VAL A 61 -3.53 -8.54 6.73
CA VAL A 61 -2.40 -9.29 6.17
C VAL A 61 -1.74 -10.12 7.27
N ALA A 62 -1.51 -9.54 8.45
CA ALA A 62 -0.94 -10.28 9.58
C ALA A 62 -1.81 -11.48 9.98
N LYS A 63 -3.13 -11.28 10.01
CA LYS A 63 -4.11 -12.34 10.28
C LYS A 63 -4.04 -13.44 9.23
N ASN A 64 -3.94 -13.09 7.95
CA ASN A 64 -3.81 -14.06 6.86
C ASN A 64 -2.50 -14.85 6.91
N ILE A 65 -1.41 -14.32 7.45
CA ILE A 65 -0.16 -15.09 7.59
C ILE A 65 -0.27 -16.10 8.73
N LEU A 66 -0.77 -15.67 9.89
CA LEU A 66 -0.78 -16.47 11.11
C LEU A 66 -1.96 -17.45 11.19
N GLN A 67 -3.15 -17.01 10.79
CA GLN A 67 -4.41 -17.77 10.83
C GLN A 67 -4.88 -18.20 9.43
N GLY A 68 -4.10 -17.90 8.39
CA GLY A 68 -4.46 -18.24 7.03
C GLY A 68 -4.56 -19.75 6.81
N LYS A 69 -5.43 -20.12 5.89
CA LYS A 69 -5.42 -21.47 5.33
C LYS A 69 -4.18 -21.64 4.45
N ALA A 70 -3.75 -22.89 4.25
CA ALA A 70 -2.71 -23.18 3.27
C ALA A 70 -3.14 -22.67 1.88
N ASP A 71 -2.21 -22.01 1.20
CA ASP A 71 -2.49 -21.43 -0.12
C ASP A 71 -2.87 -22.53 -1.12
N PRO A 72 -3.92 -22.34 -1.93
CA PRO A 72 -4.27 -23.30 -2.96
C PRO A 72 -3.13 -23.42 -3.97
N LEU A 73 -2.85 -24.63 -4.43
CA LEU A 73 -1.80 -24.89 -5.40
C LEU A 73 -2.20 -24.31 -6.76
N TYR A 74 -1.66 -23.16 -7.15
CA TYR A 74 -1.87 -22.61 -8.49
C TYR A 74 -0.86 -23.16 -9.49
N SER A 75 -1.34 -23.53 -10.67
CA SER A 75 -0.45 -23.91 -11.77
C SER A 75 0.34 -22.68 -12.26
N SER A 76 1.68 -22.81 -12.31
CA SER A 76 2.60 -21.86 -12.97
C SER A 76 2.83 -22.19 -14.45
N PHE A 77 1.99 -23.04 -15.04
CA PHE A 77 2.12 -23.46 -16.42
C PHE A 77 2.07 -22.27 -17.38
N HIS A 78 3.14 -22.11 -18.16
CA HIS A 78 3.26 -21.13 -19.24
C HIS A 78 4.01 -21.80 -20.39
N LEU A 79 3.69 -21.39 -21.62
CA LEU A 79 4.32 -21.94 -22.81
C LEU A 79 5.74 -21.39 -22.96
N LYS A 80 6.72 -22.28 -23.11
CA LYS A 80 8.12 -21.94 -23.40
C LYS A 80 8.47 -22.36 -24.82
N TYR A 81 9.37 -21.61 -25.48
CA TYR A 81 9.82 -21.94 -26.84
C TYR A 81 10.37 -23.36 -26.97
N ASN A 82 11.25 -23.78 -26.06
CA ASN A 82 11.80 -25.14 -26.06
C ASN A 82 10.71 -26.22 -25.96
N MET A 83 9.68 -25.97 -25.15
CA MET A 83 8.55 -26.89 -25.01
C MET A 83 7.77 -27.02 -26.32
N LEU A 84 7.46 -25.90 -26.98
CA LEU A 84 6.76 -25.90 -28.26
C LEU A 84 7.59 -26.58 -29.36
N LEU A 85 8.89 -26.28 -29.44
CA LEU A 85 9.78 -26.89 -30.44
C LEU A 85 9.87 -28.41 -30.25
N ASN A 86 9.96 -28.89 -29.01
CA ASN A 86 9.98 -30.33 -28.72
C ASN A 86 8.64 -31.01 -29.05
N LEU A 87 7.52 -30.33 -28.83
CA LEU A 87 6.19 -30.84 -29.19
C LEU A 87 6.01 -30.88 -30.71
N MET A 88 6.42 -29.84 -31.44
CA MET A 88 6.35 -29.81 -32.91
C MET A 88 7.25 -30.86 -33.57
N LYS A 89 8.33 -31.27 -32.90
CA LYS A 89 9.21 -32.34 -33.39
C LYS A 89 8.55 -33.72 -33.31
N LEU A 90 7.62 -33.93 -32.39
CA LEU A 90 6.89 -35.19 -32.22
C LEU A 90 5.64 -35.17 -33.11
N GLN A 91 5.56 -36.08 -34.10
CA GLN A 91 4.46 -36.08 -35.07
C GLN A 91 3.07 -36.35 -34.44
N ASP A 92 3.02 -37.04 -33.30
CA ASP A 92 1.78 -37.48 -32.68
C ASP A 92 1.17 -36.47 -31.69
N TYR A 93 1.89 -35.41 -31.31
CA TYR A 93 1.46 -34.50 -30.25
C TYR A 93 1.29 -33.05 -30.73
N LYS A 94 0.03 -32.65 -30.85
CA LYS A 94 -0.34 -31.26 -31.10
C LYS A 94 -0.23 -30.43 -29.81
N PRO A 95 0.39 -29.23 -29.82
CA PRO A 95 0.56 -28.39 -28.64
C PRO A 95 -0.77 -27.99 -27.99
N GLU A 96 -1.84 -27.87 -28.77
CA GLU A 96 -3.20 -27.57 -28.31
C GLU A 96 -3.73 -28.64 -27.35
N PHE A 97 -3.37 -29.90 -27.57
CA PHE A 97 -3.78 -31.00 -26.69
C PHE A 97 -3.21 -30.83 -25.29
N LEU A 98 -1.95 -30.38 -25.20
CA LEU A 98 -1.28 -30.15 -23.92
C LEU A 98 -1.89 -28.97 -23.19
N ILE A 99 -2.19 -27.87 -23.90
CA ILE A 99 -2.84 -26.70 -23.32
C ILE A 99 -4.20 -27.07 -22.72
N LYS A 100 -5.02 -27.82 -23.46
CA LYS A 100 -6.34 -28.27 -23.01
C LYS A 100 -6.27 -29.16 -21.77
N ARG A 101 -5.26 -30.03 -21.68
CA ARG A 101 -5.08 -30.96 -20.55
C ARG A 101 -4.22 -30.39 -19.42
N SER A 102 -3.80 -29.13 -19.53
CA SER A 102 -2.96 -28.48 -18.52
C SER A 102 -3.72 -28.31 -17.20
N PHE A 103 -3.00 -28.42 -16.08
CA PHE A 103 -3.60 -28.19 -14.76
C PHE A 103 -4.15 -26.77 -14.62
N ARG A 104 -3.53 -25.79 -15.28
CA ARG A 104 -4.02 -24.41 -15.35
C ARG A 104 -5.41 -24.34 -16.00
N GLN A 105 -5.60 -25.02 -17.12
CA GLN A 105 -6.90 -25.06 -17.79
C GLN A 105 -7.97 -25.73 -16.92
N LEU A 106 -7.64 -26.86 -16.28
CA LEU A 106 -8.54 -27.53 -15.34
C LEU A 106 -8.99 -26.60 -14.19
N GLN A 107 -8.08 -25.81 -13.65
CA GLN A 107 -8.40 -24.83 -12.59
C GLN A 107 -9.34 -23.74 -13.09
N ASN A 108 -9.10 -23.23 -14.30
CA ASN A 108 -9.96 -22.23 -14.92
C ASN A 108 -11.36 -22.78 -15.19
N ASP A 109 -11.45 -23.98 -15.76
CA ASP A 109 -12.72 -24.63 -16.09
C ASP A 109 -13.55 -24.92 -14.84
N LYS A 110 -12.89 -25.32 -13.74
CA LYS A 110 -13.55 -25.52 -12.44
C LYS A 110 -14.05 -24.21 -11.81
N GLY A 111 -13.32 -23.11 -11.99
CA GLY A 111 -13.70 -21.79 -11.46
C GLY A 111 -14.77 -21.06 -12.30
N LEU A 112 -14.88 -21.40 -13.58
CA LEU A 112 -15.77 -20.77 -14.55
C LEU A 112 -17.26 -20.79 -14.17
N PRO A 113 -17.87 -21.89 -13.68
CA PRO A 113 -19.29 -21.87 -13.28
C PRO A 113 -19.56 -20.91 -12.12
N GLN A 114 -18.71 -20.92 -11.09
CA GLN A 114 -18.85 -20.02 -9.93
C GLN A 114 -18.71 -18.54 -10.34
N LEU A 115 -17.80 -18.25 -11.26
CA LEU A 115 -17.65 -16.91 -11.82
C LEU A 115 -18.90 -16.49 -12.60
N LYS A 116 -19.47 -17.37 -13.44
CA LYS A 116 -20.71 -17.10 -14.18
C LYS A 116 -21.90 -16.85 -13.25
N GLU A 117 -22.08 -17.70 -12.24
CA GLU A 117 -23.12 -17.52 -11.22
C GLU A 117 -22.98 -16.16 -10.53
N ARG A 118 -21.75 -15.78 -10.15
CA ARG A 118 -21.50 -14.50 -9.50
C ARG A 118 -21.78 -13.31 -10.42
N ILE A 119 -21.46 -13.41 -11.72
CA ILE A 119 -21.83 -12.40 -12.71
C ILE A 119 -23.35 -12.28 -12.78
N SER A 120 -24.08 -13.40 -12.88
CA SER A 120 -25.54 -13.38 -12.92
C SER A 120 -26.15 -12.73 -11.68
N ILE A 121 -25.65 -13.05 -10.47
CA ILE A 121 -26.12 -12.43 -9.22
C ILE A 121 -25.87 -10.92 -9.23
N LEU A 122 -24.67 -10.48 -9.60
CA LEU A 122 -24.34 -9.06 -9.68
C LEU A 122 -25.16 -8.33 -10.75
N GLU A 123 -25.45 -8.97 -11.87
CA GLU A 123 -26.34 -8.42 -12.91
C GLU A 123 -27.78 -8.27 -12.40
N GLU A 124 -28.28 -9.22 -11.61
CA GLU A 124 -29.59 -9.13 -10.96
C GLU A 124 -29.62 -8.01 -9.91
N GLU A 125 -28.57 -7.88 -9.09
CA GLU A 125 -28.42 -6.79 -8.14
C GLU A 125 -28.44 -5.42 -8.86
N ILE A 126 -27.70 -5.27 -9.96
CA ILE A 126 -27.70 -4.05 -10.77
C ILE A 126 -29.10 -3.76 -11.34
N LYS A 127 -29.80 -4.78 -11.86
CA LYS A 127 -31.16 -4.62 -12.40
C LYS A 127 -32.19 -4.27 -11.32
N SER A 128 -31.99 -4.72 -10.09
CA SER A 128 -32.85 -4.42 -8.96
C SER A 128 -32.78 -2.94 -8.54
N ILE A 129 -31.63 -2.29 -8.76
CA ILE A 129 -31.42 -0.88 -8.49
C ILE A 129 -32.07 -0.05 -9.61
N LYS A 130 -33.35 0.28 -9.43
CA LYS A 130 -34.08 1.19 -10.33
C LYS A 130 -33.87 2.64 -9.89
N LEU A 131 -33.16 3.42 -10.71
CA LEU A 131 -33.00 4.87 -10.54
C LEU A 131 -33.93 5.60 -11.52
N GLU A 132 -34.83 6.45 -11.00
CA GLU A 132 -35.84 7.16 -11.81
C GLU A 132 -35.26 8.09 -12.88
N ARG A 133 -34.00 8.53 -12.73
CA ARG A 133 -33.29 9.44 -13.65
C ARG A 133 -31.85 9.02 -13.88
N HIS A 134 -31.65 7.79 -14.35
CA HIS A 134 -30.33 7.19 -14.49
C HIS A 134 -29.35 8.05 -15.31
N GLU A 135 -29.78 8.62 -16.45
CA GLU A 135 -28.90 9.42 -17.32
C GLU A 135 -28.40 10.70 -16.64
N GLN A 136 -29.29 11.46 -16.00
CA GLN A 136 -28.93 12.71 -15.32
C GLN A 136 -28.01 12.46 -14.12
N VAL A 137 -28.27 11.41 -13.34
CA VAL A 137 -27.44 11.04 -12.19
C VAL A 137 -26.05 10.58 -12.65
N GLN A 138 -25.99 9.83 -13.75
CA GLN A 138 -24.72 9.38 -14.33
C GLN A 138 -23.88 10.56 -14.84
N GLU A 139 -24.50 11.53 -15.52
CA GLU A 139 -23.83 12.75 -15.96
C GLU A 139 -23.33 13.57 -14.77
N PHE A 140 -24.17 13.79 -13.75
CA PHE A 140 -23.79 14.50 -12.54
C PHE A 140 -22.57 13.85 -11.85
N PHE A 141 -22.57 12.52 -11.69
CA PHE A 141 -21.46 11.81 -11.06
C PHE A 141 -20.18 11.84 -11.89
N LYS A 142 -20.28 11.79 -13.23
CA LYS A 142 -19.12 11.98 -14.11
C LYS A 142 -18.53 13.38 -13.94
N LEU A 143 -19.38 14.41 -13.90
CA LEU A 143 -18.96 15.79 -13.68
C LEU A 143 -18.32 15.98 -12.31
N GLU A 144 -18.88 15.41 -11.23
CA GLU A 144 -18.26 15.47 -9.90
C GLU A 144 -16.86 14.84 -9.89
N LYS A 145 -16.70 13.64 -10.47
CA LYS A 145 -15.40 12.98 -10.60
C LYS A 145 -14.40 13.81 -11.42
N GLN A 146 -14.85 14.45 -12.49
CA GLN A 146 -13.99 15.34 -13.28
C GLN A 146 -13.58 16.58 -12.48
N ILE A 147 -14.50 17.19 -11.72
CA ILE A 147 -14.17 18.32 -10.85
C ILE A 147 -13.16 17.90 -9.79
N GLU A 148 -13.27 16.70 -9.23
CA GLU A 148 -12.31 16.17 -8.27
C GLU A 148 -10.93 15.96 -8.90
N SER A 149 -10.84 15.33 -10.07
CA SER A 149 -9.55 15.15 -10.76
C SER A 149 -8.93 16.48 -11.18
N TYR A 150 -9.71 17.44 -11.67
CA TYR A 150 -9.20 18.78 -12.00
C TYR A 150 -8.76 19.55 -10.75
N LYS A 151 -9.42 19.37 -9.61
CA LYS A 151 -8.97 19.94 -8.33
C LYS A 151 -7.61 19.37 -7.92
N GLU A 152 -7.40 18.06 -8.05
CA GLU A 152 -6.10 17.43 -7.76
C GLU A 152 -4.99 17.96 -8.68
N ILE A 153 -5.24 18.02 -9.99
CA ILE A 153 -4.29 18.58 -10.97
C ILE A 153 -3.99 20.05 -10.64
N SER A 154 -5.01 20.84 -10.33
CA SER A 154 -4.82 22.25 -9.96
C SER A 154 -3.96 22.39 -8.71
N LYS A 155 -4.19 21.56 -7.68
CA LYS A 155 -3.36 21.52 -6.46
C LYS A 155 -1.93 21.19 -6.81
N GLU A 156 -1.68 20.18 -7.64
CA GLU A 156 -0.33 19.81 -8.05
C GLU A 156 0.39 20.99 -8.72
N ILE A 157 -0.29 21.72 -9.61
CA ILE A 157 0.27 22.91 -10.27
C ILE A 157 0.54 24.03 -9.27
N TYR A 158 -0.37 24.29 -8.33
CA TYR A 158 -0.17 25.28 -7.28
C TYR A 158 0.98 24.90 -6.35
N HIS A 159 1.15 23.61 -6.05
CA HIS A 159 2.20 23.10 -5.15
C HIS A 159 3.58 22.97 -5.81
N LYS A 160 3.71 23.25 -7.11
CA LYS A 160 5.04 23.34 -7.76
C LYS A 160 5.84 24.50 -7.20
N GLU A 161 7.09 24.23 -6.85
CA GLU A 161 7.98 25.21 -6.22
C GLU A 161 8.08 26.50 -7.04
N GLU A 162 8.23 26.40 -8.35
CA GLU A 162 8.35 27.53 -9.30
C GLU A 162 7.22 28.56 -9.14
N ASN A 163 6.00 28.08 -8.86
CA ASN A 163 4.82 28.93 -8.73
C ASN A 163 4.67 29.50 -7.32
N ILE A 164 5.13 28.80 -6.28
CA ILE A 164 4.95 29.22 -4.88
C ILE A 164 6.02 30.24 -4.45
N ILE A 165 7.26 30.10 -4.92
CA ILE A 165 8.42 30.85 -4.41
C ILE A 165 8.18 32.38 -4.43
N SER A 166 7.60 32.92 -5.51
CA SER A 166 7.31 34.36 -5.62
C SER A 166 6.31 34.86 -4.58
N PHE A 167 5.52 33.95 -4.00
CA PHE A 167 4.49 34.28 -3.04
C PHE A 167 4.88 34.03 -1.58
N LEU A 168 6.05 33.45 -1.27
CA LEU A 168 6.47 33.18 0.11
C LEU A 168 7.20 34.36 0.75
N VAL A 169 6.46 35.44 0.99
CA VAL A 169 6.95 36.59 1.76
C VAL A 169 6.62 36.40 3.25
N PRO A 170 7.56 36.66 4.17
CA PRO A 170 7.27 36.67 5.61
C PRO A 170 6.08 37.57 5.94
N GLY A 171 5.17 37.09 6.79
CA GLY A 171 3.95 37.80 7.16
C GLY A 171 2.73 37.48 6.27
N ARG A 172 2.88 36.70 5.20
CA ARG A 172 1.74 36.28 4.37
C ARG A 172 0.88 35.23 5.06
N LEU A 173 -0.43 35.36 4.92
CA LEU A 173 -1.40 34.37 5.39
C LEU A 173 -1.51 33.22 4.38
N ILE A 174 -1.44 31.99 4.89
CA ILE A 174 -1.62 30.76 4.12
C ILE A 174 -2.62 29.84 4.83
N HIS A 175 -3.35 29.06 4.04
CA HIS A 175 -4.29 28.07 4.54
C HIS A 175 -3.69 26.68 4.35
N ILE A 176 -3.60 25.89 5.42
CA ILE A 176 -2.92 24.58 5.41
C ILE A 176 -3.95 23.48 5.62
N LYS A 177 -4.02 22.56 4.66
CA LYS A 177 -4.89 21.38 4.70
C LYS A 177 -4.08 20.14 4.42
N ASP A 178 -3.77 19.41 5.48
CA ASP A 178 -3.07 18.14 5.35
C ASP A 178 -3.95 17.14 4.58
N THR A 179 -3.56 16.88 3.34
CA THR A 179 -4.24 15.93 2.45
C THR A 179 -4.11 14.48 2.92
N ALA A 180 -3.07 14.13 3.67
CA ALA A 180 -2.84 12.75 4.11
C ALA A 180 -3.78 12.35 5.24
N ASN A 181 -3.98 13.25 6.21
CA ASN A 181 -4.82 12.97 7.37
C ASN A 181 -6.24 13.58 7.26
N LYS A 182 -6.54 14.32 6.18
CA LYS A 182 -7.78 15.11 6.01
C LYS A 182 -8.02 16.07 7.17
N ILE A 183 -6.94 16.60 7.75
CA ILE A 183 -6.99 17.52 8.88
C ILE A 183 -6.77 18.93 8.37
N ASP A 184 -7.72 19.83 8.67
CA ASP A 184 -7.60 21.25 8.39
C ASP A 184 -6.89 21.93 9.57
N TRP A 185 -5.68 22.46 9.31
CA TRP A 185 -4.90 23.21 10.30
C TRP A 185 -5.34 24.68 10.40
N GLY A 186 -6.19 25.12 9.48
CA GLY A 186 -6.69 26.48 9.40
C GLY A 186 -5.69 27.44 8.76
N TRP A 187 -5.82 28.70 9.15
CA TRP A 187 -4.98 29.79 8.65
C TRP A 187 -3.75 29.99 9.54
N GLY A 188 -2.59 30.11 8.90
CA GLY A 188 -1.31 30.42 9.53
C GLY A 188 -0.56 31.55 8.82
N VAL A 189 0.48 32.05 9.48
CA VAL A 189 1.35 33.12 8.95
C VAL A 189 2.72 32.55 8.61
N VAL A 190 3.21 32.82 7.40
CA VAL A 190 4.56 32.43 6.98
C VAL A 190 5.59 33.25 7.76
N ILE A 191 6.52 32.58 8.43
CA ILE A 191 7.64 33.23 9.12
C ILE A 191 8.88 33.17 8.24
N ASN A 192 9.23 31.97 7.78
CA ASN A 192 10.43 31.72 6.99
C ASN A 192 10.19 30.56 6.02
N PHE A 193 11.03 30.44 5.00
CA PHE A 193 11.07 29.26 4.13
C PHE A 193 12.51 28.82 3.91
N THR A 194 12.75 27.52 3.90
CA THR A 194 14.07 26.94 3.66
C THR A 194 13.97 25.84 2.61
N ARG A 195 14.94 25.81 1.68
CA ARG A 195 15.10 24.69 0.75
C ARG A 195 16.05 23.69 1.37
N ARG A 196 15.56 22.48 1.67
CA ARG A 196 16.42 21.39 2.15
C ARG A 196 16.43 20.26 1.14
N LYS A 197 17.64 19.84 0.74
CA LYS A 197 17.80 18.54 0.10
C LYS A 197 17.58 17.48 1.17
N ILE A 198 16.45 16.79 1.08
CA ILE A 198 16.19 15.67 1.98
C ILE A 198 17.05 14.51 1.48
N ASN A 199 18.12 14.20 2.21
CA ASN A 199 18.89 13.00 1.94
C ASN A 199 18.07 11.82 2.49
N VAL A 200 17.26 11.18 1.65
CA VAL A 200 16.34 10.09 2.04
C VAL A 200 17.09 8.96 2.78
N LYS A 201 18.40 8.79 2.48
CA LYS A 201 19.30 7.85 3.17
C LYS A 201 19.54 8.14 4.66
N SER A 202 19.42 9.38 5.14
CA SER A 202 19.58 9.68 6.57
C SER A 202 18.27 9.45 7.36
N ILE A 203 17.12 9.62 6.73
CA ILE A 203 15.81 9.33 7.34
C ILE A 203 15.60 7.81 7.46
N LEU A 204 15.96 7.06 6.41
CA LEU A 204 15.94 5.58 6.42
C LEU A 204 16.97 4.94 7.37
N LYS A 205 17.95 5.70 7.89
CA LYS A 205 18.91 5.22 8.90
C LYS A 205 18.50 5.55 10.33
N ALA A 206 17.72 6.61 10.54
CA ALA A 206 17.20 6.98 11.85
C ALA A 206 16.04 6.05 12.28
N ASP A 207 15.19 5.67 11.33
CA ASP A 207 14.23 4.58 11.48
C ASP A 207 14.77 3.39 10.69
N GLY A 208 15.32 2.38 11.37
CA GLY A 208 16.00 1.19 10.80
C GLY A 208 15.13 0.26 9.93
N THR A 209 14.25 0.82 9.11
CA THR A 209 13.28 0.15 8.25
C THR A 209 13.55 0.56 6.81
N GLY A 210 14.49 -0.15 6.18
CA GLY A 210 14.59 -0.15 4.73
C GLY A 210 13.27 -0.67 4.14
N LEU A 211 12.74 0.05 3.14
CA LEU A 211 11.58 -0.24 2.30
C LEU A 211 10.20 0.24 2.82
N MET A 212 9.96 1.55 2.77
CA MET A 212 8.62 2.08 2.51
C MET A 212 8.27 1.83 1.04
N LYS A 213 7.25 1.01 0.76
CA LYS A 213 6.61 0.94 -0.56
C LYS A 213 5.52 2.01 -0.65
N LYS A 214 5.72 2.95 -1.57
CA LYS A 214 4.76 3.71 -2.39
C LYS A 214 3.26 3.53 -2.07
N GLN A 215 2.80 4.03 -0.94
CA GLN A 215 1.38 4.36 -0.75
C GLN A 215 1.28 5.78 -0.19
N GLY A 216 0.80 6.70 -1.03
CA GLY A 216 0.40 8.06 -0.65
C GLY A 216 1.51 9.09 -0.49
N VAL A 217 2.77 8.73 -0.67
CA VAL A 217 3.87 9.71 -0.71
C VAL A 217 4.09 10.07 -2.18
N VAL A 218 3.79 11.32 -2.52
CA VAL A 218 4.23 11.99 -3.76
C VAL A 218 5.64 11.50 -4.09
N ASP A 219 5.91 11.07 -5.32
CA ASP A 219 7.24 10.61 -5.73
C ASP A 219 8.27 11.70 -5.40
N ILE A 220 8.91 11.61 -4.21
CA ILE A 220 10.02 12.47 -3.83
C ILE A 220 11.20 11.90 -4.62
N ASP A 221 11.44 12.48 -5.80
CA ASP A 221 12.71 12.30 -6.51
C ASP A 221 13.85 12.55 -5.51
N GLU A 222 14.75 11.57 -5.35
CA GLU A 222 15.87 11.60 -4.39
C GLU A 222 16.78 12.83 -4.57
N ASP A 223 16.65 13.57 -5.68
CA ASP A 223 17.45 14.74 -6.05
C ASP A 223 16.69 16.08 -6.02
N LYS A 224 15.37 16.11 -5.79
CA LYS A 224 14.63 17.37 -5.73
C LYS A 224 14.67 17.95 -4.30
N PRO A 225 15.14 19.19 -4.11
CA PRO A 225 15.03 19.85 -2.82
C PRO A 225 13.55 19.92 -2.43
N VAL A 226 13.24 19.70 -1.15
CA VAL A 226 11.89 19.91 -0.62
C VAL A 226 11.87 21.27 0.06
N LEU A 227 10.86 22.06 -0.28
CA LEU A 227 10.58 23.34 0.36
C LEU A 227 9.92 23.11 1.72
N ILE A 228 10.58 23.57 2.79
CA ILE A 228 10.05 23.59 4.16
C ILE A 228 9.66 25.04 4.47
N ILE A 229 8.40 25.24 4.83
CA ILE A 229 7.84 26.54 5.19
C ILE A 229 7.60 26.52 6.70
N ASP A 230 8.20 27.46 7.43
CA ASP A 230 7.95 27.66 8.85
C ASP A 230 6.71 28.54 9.01
N VAL A 231 5.64 27.95 9.57
CA VAL A 231 4.33 28.59 9.64
C VAL A 231 3.88 28.69 11.09
N MET A 232 3.42 29.87 11.47
CA MET A 232 2.79 30.08 12.77
C MET A 232 1.35 29.57 12.74
N LEU A 233 1.07 28.52 13.50
CA LEU A 233 -0.23 27.87 13.58
C LEU A 233 -0.74 27.81 15.02
N TYR A 234 -2.06 27.66 15.17
CA TYR A 234 -2.69 27.49 16.47
C TYR A 234 -2.76 25.98 16.80
N ILE A 235 -2.00 25.57 17.82
CA ILE A 235 -1.74 24.18 18.18
C ILE A 235 -2.27 23.93 19.59
N GLN A 236 -2.72 22.70 19.89
CA GLN A 236 -3.15 22.33 21.24
C GLN A 236 -1.99 22.42 22.28
N LYS A 237 -2.26 22.96 23.48
CA LYS A 237 -1.25 23.19 24.55
C LYS A 237 -0.65 21.92 25.19
N LYS A 238 -1.28 20.76 25.02
CA LYS A 238 -0.86 19.49 25.62
C LYS A 238 -0.95 18.35 24.62
N LEU A 239 0.17 17.71 24.34
CA LEU A 239 0.24 16.33 23.86
C LEU A 239 1.36 15.61 24.61
N GLU A 240 1.03 14.46 25.22
CA GLU A 240 2.00 13.47 25.66
C GLU A 240 2.55 12.79 24.40
N GLY A 241 3.82 13.07 24.07
CA GLY A 241 4.48 12.63 22.84
C GLY A 241 4.66 13.74 21.81
N ASN A 242 5.66 13.60 20.93
CA ASN A 242 6.07 14.58 19.91
C ASN A 242 5.03 14.81 18.77
N GLU A 243 3.77 14.40 18.95
CA GLU A 243 2.72 14.65 17.96
C GLU A 243 2.15 16.06 18.13
N ILE A 244 2.01 16.78 17.01
CA ILE A 244 1.41 18.14 16.96
C ILE A 244 -0.01 17.98 16.41
N ARG A 245 -1.03 18.52 17.09
CA ARG A 245 -2.43 18.53 16.61
C ARG A 245 -2.97 19.95 16.50
N PRO A 246 -3.88 20.22 15.54
CA PRO A 246 -4.51 21.53 15.42
C PRO A 246 -5.33 21.85 16.67
N GLY A 247 -5.22 23.09 17.15
CA GLY A 247 -6.01 23.58 18.29
C GLY A 247 -7.39 24.05 17.86
N ASP A 248 -8.41 23.72 18.64
CA ASP A 248 -9.75 24.31 18.49
C ASP A 248 -9.80 25.71 19.13
N ARG A 249 -9.90 26.77 18.32
CA ARG A 249 -10.05 28.16 18.81
C ARG A 249 -11.30 28.34 19.70
N LYS A 250 -12.35 27.54 19.50
CA LYS A 250 -13.59 27.60 20.30
C LYS A 250 -13.44 27.08 21.73
N LYS A 251 -12.44 26.23 21.99
CA LYS A 251 -12.22 25.61 23.30
C LYS A 251 -11.07 26.29 24.07
N ASP A 252 -10.46 27.32 23.50
CA ASP A 252 -9.29 28.07 24.01
C ASP A 252 -8.14 27.20 24.55
N ASN A 253 -8.02 26.00 23.97
CA ASN A 253 -7.12 24.94 24.43
C ASN A 253 -5.75 24.96 23.75
N GLY A 254 -5.41 26.05 23.05
CA GLY A 254 -4.22 26.12 22.19
C GLY A 254 -3.30 27.30 22.45
N MET A 255 -2.12 27.20 21.86
CA MET A 255 -1.08 28.23 21.81
C MET A 255 -0.63 28.42 20.36
N LEU A 256 -0.13 29.60 20.01
CA LEU A 256 0.52 29.80 18.72
C LEU A 256 1.93 29.19 18.77
N GLY A 257 2.21 28.28 17.86
CA GLY A 257 3.51 27.64 17.72
C GLY A 257 3.98 27.69 16.27
N ILE A 258 5.30 27.60 16.08
CA ILE A 258 5.92 27.51 14.75
C ILE A 258 5.96 26.03 14.37
N VAL A 259 5.34 25.68 13.26
CA VAL A 259 5.34 24.31 12.70
C VAL A 259 6.05 24.35 11.35
N PRO A 260 7.11 23.55 11.16
CA PRO A 260 7.69 23.37 9.84
C PRO A 260 6.76 22.47 9.00
N VAL A 261 6.27 23.00 7.89
CA VAL A 261 5.38 22.32 6.95
C VAL A 261 6.13 22.04 5.65
N MET A 262 6.06 20.81 5.15
CA MET A 262 6.66 20.42 3.87
C MET A 262 5.65 20.63 2.74
N VAL A 263 6.07 21.12 1.58
CA VAL A 263 5.23 21.05 0.37
C VAL A 263 5.38 19.62 -0.19
N PRO A 264 4.30 18.82 -0.37
CA PRO A 264 2.90 19.18 -0.60
C PRO A 264 1.98 18.81 0.57
N CYS A 265 1.87 19.71 1.54
CA CYS A 265 0.88 19.65 2.63
C CYS A 265 -0.24 20.67 2.45
#